data_AF-A0A937T9A9-F1
#
_entry.id   AF-A0A937T9A9-F1
#
_cell.length_a   1.000
_cell.length_b   1.000
_cell.length_c   1.000
_cell.angle_alpha   90.00
_cell.angle_beta   90.00
_cell.angle_gamma   90.00
#
_symmetry.space_group_name_H-M   'P 1'
#
loop_
_entity.id
_entity.type
_entity.pdbx_description
1 polymer ?
#
loop_
_entity_poly.entity_id
_entity_poly.type
_entity_poly.pdbx_seq_one_letter_code
_entity_poly.pdbx_strand_id
1 'polypeptide(L)'
;MRKGFLQALCLWVGLPIDAATVADLLEALQGKIAADPSQTWCQDLFLLIELLQGKSHDAVKTIGRVLLSEPVVRLIDSNAFKSNSRRLAYAMGVYYQNPPDLAVLVLFEHAERAGYTRYVLVPRAEEGDHAITEDEAEYAAQQIREGADLSAITAPMVDQVLETLEARRGGGKRSICARVLRENDDSTLVFIYRVLREASIPEMNQTLFGDEVETIVLRFRDRLRYLEERSNKHIGASIAGAIASRLLKAEVEYIDDTSRTIRQAVDSLLDVLLKKEDDRLRLVEIYLHQSPLEGSPTLIVRCDKSESLAPSVEFLREKEIPLLEDLEDVECIGLAYDRIVGEKKRSYIFKLRFEPIAGQYFVRYSCGRLSRTIRNQFERYLRENYNVNAIPTTG
;
A
#
# COMPACT_ATOMS: atom_id res chain seq x y z
N MET A 1 4.54 4.60 25.82
CA MET A 1 3.67 3.44 26.04
C MET A 1 2.96 3.62 27.39
N ARG A 2 1.66 3.30 27.54
CA ARG A 2 0.93 3.52 28.82
C ARG A 2 1.24 2.40 29.82
N LYS A 3 1.39 2.71 31.12
CA LYS A 3 1.72 1.73 32.20
C LYS A 3 0.81 0.50 32.18
N GLY A 4 -0.51 0.68 32.11
CA GLY A 4 -1.47 -0.43 32.10
C GLY A 4 -1.30 -1.41 30.92
N PHE A 5 -0.76 -0.96 29.79
CA PHE A 5 -0.47 -1.84 28.67
C PHE A 5 0.77 -2.70 28.92
N LEU A 6 1.84 -2.10 29.46
CA LEU A 6 3.03 -2.85 29.87
C LEU A 6 2.71 -3.88 30.94
N GLN A 7 1.82 -3.55 31.88
CA GLN A 7 1.32 -4.52 32.86
C GLN A 7 0.58 -5.69 32.19
N ALA A 8 -0.28 -5.42 31.20
CA ALA A 8 -0.96 -6.48 30.46
C ALA A 8 0.02 -7.39 29.70
N LEU A 9 1.05 -6.82 29.07
CA LEU A 9 2.11 -7.60 28.42
C LEU A 9 2.91 -8.43 29.44
N CYS A 10 3.29 -7.84 30.58
CA CYS A 10 4.00 -8.53 31.65
C CYS A 10 3.17 -9.72 32.18
N LEU A 11 1.87 -9.54 32.46
CA LEU A 11 0.98 -10.64 32.84
C LEU A 11 0.96 -11.74 31.78
N TRP A 12 0.85 -11.37 30.51
CA TRP A 12 0.78 -12.32 29.40
C TRP A 12 2.02 -13.21 29.32
N VAL A 13 3.21 -12.67 29.63
CA VAL A 13 4.48 -13.43 29.66
C VAL A 13 4.85 -13.97 31.05
N GLY A 14 3.92 -13.92 32.01
CA GLY A 14 4.10 -14.44 33.37
C GLY A 14 5.06 -13.63 34.26
N LEU A 15 5.23 -12.34 33.98
CA LEU A 15 6.02 -11.41 34.80
C LEU A 15 5.15 -10.67 35.84
N PRO A 16 5.72 -10.35 37.01
CA PRO A 16 5.02 -9.57 38.03
C PRO A 16 4.68 -8.16 37.53
N ILE A 17 3.49 -7.66 37.89
CA ILE A 17 2.99 -6.34 37.48
C ILE A 17 3.02 -5.29 38.58
N ASP A 18 3.53 -5.68 39.74
CA ASP A 18 3.53 -4.91 40.98
C ASP A 18 4.55 -3.75 40.93
N ALA A 19 5.26 -3.63 39.81
CA ALA A 19 6.32 -2.67 39.63
C ALA A 19 5.83 -1.21 39.71
N ALA A 20 6.62 -0.38 40.39
CA ALA A 20 6.23 0.98 40.76
C ALA A 20 6.18 1.90 39.52
N THR A 21 7.07 1.69 38.55
CA THR A 21 7.20 2.56 37.38
C THR A 21 7.07 1.82 36.04
N VAL A 22 6.98 2.60 34.96
CA VAL A 22 7.04 2.08 33.57
C VAL A 22 8.42 1.54 33.24
N ALA A 23 9.48 2.11 33.82
CA ALA A 23 10.86 1.69 33.58
C ALA A 23 11.10 0.29 34.16
N ASP A 24 10.62 0.04 35.38
CA ASP A 24 10.75 -1.26 36.05
C ASP A 24 10.10 -2.40 35.23
N LEU A 25 8.91 -2.15 34.66
CA LEU A 25 8.21 -3.12 33.81
C LEU A 25 8.98 -3.39 32.50
N LEU A 26 9.59 -2.35 31.92
CA LEU A 26 10.40 -2.49 30.71
C LEU A 26 11.69 -3.26 30.99
N GLU A 27 12.35 -3.00 32.12
CA GLU A 27 13.57 -3.70 32.54
C GLU A 27 13.29 -5.19 32.81
N ALA A 28 12.18 -5.51 33.48
CA ALA A 28 11.75 -6.89 33.69
C ALA A 28 11.47 -7.63 32.37
N LEU A 29 10.79 -6.97 31.43
CA LEU A 29 10.49 -7.51 30.11
C LEU A 29 11.79 -7.72 29.30
N GLN A 30 12.69 -6.75 29.31
CA GLN A 30 14.00 -6.83 28.65
C GLN A 30 14.85 -7.96 29.23
N GLY A 31 14.92 -8.08 30.56
CA GLY A 31 15.63 -9.16 31.23
C GLY A 31 15.08 -10.54 30.86
N LYS A 32 13.75 -10.66 30.73
CA LYS A 32 13.09 -11.90 30.30
C LYS A 32 13.38 -12.27 28.85
N ILE A 33 13.39 -11.29 27.94
CA ILE A 33 13.76 -11.48 26.53
C ILE A 33 15.24 -11.87 26.41
N ALA A 34 16.12 -11.20 27.15
CA ALA A 34 17.56 -11.45 27.11
C ALA A 34 17.94 -12.84 27.65
N ALA A 35 17.16 -13.38 28.60
CA ALA A 35 17.39 -14.70 29.16
C ALA A 35 17.10 -15.85 28.18
N ASP A 36 16.16 -15.67 27.26
CA ASP A 36 15.84 -16.66 26.23
C ASP A 36 15.21 -16.00 24.98
N PRO A 37 16.03 -15.42 24.09
CA PRO A 37 15.54 -14.73 22.90
C PRO A 37 14.97 -15.71 21.85
N SER A 38 15.20 -17.02 22.01
CA SER A 38 14.75 -18.05 21.07
C SER A 38 13.28 -18.41 21.21
N GLN A 39 12.63 -17.95 22.29
CA GLN A 39 11.22 -18.28 22.52
C GLN A 39 10.30 -17.57 21.54
N THR A 40 9.33 -18.30 21.02
CA THR A 40 8.33 -17.80 20.06
C THR A 40 7.52 -16.62 20.59
N TRP A 41 7.24 -16.60 21.91
CA TRP A 41 6.51 -15.47 22.52
C TRP A 41 7.28 -14.14 22.45
N CYS A 42 8.62 -14.16 22.38
CA CYS A 42 9.41 -12.95 22.17
C CYS A 42 9.10 -12.34 20.80
N GLN A 43 9.01 -13.15 19.76
CA GLN A 43 8.63 -12.70 18.41
C GLN A 43 7.18 -12.18 18.39
N ASP A 44 6.25 -12.92 18.99
CA ASP A 44 4.84 -12.53 19.07
C ASP A 44 4.66 -11.21 19.83
N LEU A 45 5.43 -10.99 20.90
CA LEU A 45 5.46 -9.76 21.68
C LEU A 45 5.91 -8.57 20.81
N PHE A 46 6.98 -8.72 20.03
CA PHE A 46 7.45 -7.67 19.12
C PHE A 46 6.41 -7.35 18.05
N LEU A 47 5.79 -8.37 17.46
CA LEU A 47 4.72 -8.18 16.47
C LEU A 47 3.51 -7.46 17.08
N LEU A 48 3.09 -7.82 18.30
CA LEU A 48 2.03 -7.13 19.02
C LEU A 48 2.39 -5.66 19.31
N ILE A 49 3.62 -5.37 19.72
CA ILE A 49 4.07 -3.99 19.97
C ILE A 49 4.04 -3.19 18.67
N GLU A 50 4.58 -3.71 17.56
CA GLU A 50 4.56 -3.07 16.24
C GLU A 50 3.11 -2.76 15.80
N LEU A 51 2.23 -3.74 15.99
CA LEU A 51 0.79 -3.62 15.75
C LEU A 51 0.05 -2.71 16.72
N LEU A 52 0.68 -2.17 17.73
CA LEU A 52 0.05 -1.18 18.59
C LEU A 52 0.62 0.21 18.34
N GLN A 53 1.85 0.28 17.85
CA GLN A 53 2.49 1.52 17.41
C GLN A 53 1.99 2.01 16.05
N GLY A 54 1.54 1.11 15.16
CA GLY A 54 1.01 1.53 13.85
C GLY A 54 -0.25 2.43 13.96
N LYS A 55 -0.77 2.90 12.82
CA LYS A 55 -1.94 3.82 12.81
C LYS A 55 -3.06 3.35 11.89
N SER A 56 -2.88 2.26 11.15
CA SER A 56 -3.87 1.78 10.18
C SER A 56 -4.87 0.83 10.83
N HIS A 57 -5.86 1.37 11.55
CA HIS A 57 -6.94 0.59 12.14
C HIS A 57 -7.74 -0.19 11.10
N ASP A 58 -7.95 0.42 9.93
CA ASP A 58 -8.73 -0.17 8.84
C ASP A 58 -8.01 -1.39 8.27
N ALA A 59 -6.69 -1.35 8.09
CA ALA A 59 -5.92 -2.49 7.57
C ALA A 59 -6.00 -3.71 8.50
N VAL A 60 -5.75 -3.50 9.81
CA VAL A 60 -5.83 -4.56 10.83
C VAL A 60 -7.24 -5.16 10.88
N LYS A 61 -8.27 -4.32 10.79
CA LYS A 61 -9.66 -4.77 10.75
C LYS A 61 -9.97 -5.57 9.48
N THR A 62 -9.55 -5.10 8.31
CA THR A 62 -9.80 -5.76 7.02
C THR A 62 -9.21 -7.17 7.02
N ILE A 63 -7.93 -7.32 7.34
CA ILE A 63 -7.29 -8.64 7.33
C ILE A 63 -7.73 -9.49 8.52
N GLY A 64 -7.99 -8.86 9.68
CA GLY A 64 -8.52 -9.56 10.85
C GLY A 64 -9.89 -10.20 10.60
N ARG A 65 -10.74 -9.58 9.78
CA ARG A 65 -12.03 -10.19 9.38
C ARG A 65 -11.88 -11.42 8.48
N VAL A 66 -10.78 -11.53 7.75
CA VAL A 66 -10.47 -12.69 6.90
C VAL A 66 -9.87 -13.81 7.74
N LEU A 67 -9.03 -13.45 8.72
CA LEU A 67 -8.32 -14.40 9.57
C LEU A 67 -9.17 -14.96 10.72
N LEU A 68 -10.19 -14.22 11.15
CA LEU A 68 -11.01 -14.59 12.30
C LEU A 68 -12.34 -15.21 11.91
N SER A 69 -12.81 -16.11 12.77
CA SER A 69 -14.18 -16.59 12.69
C SER A 69 -15.22 -15.48 12.90
N GLU A 70 -16.32 -15.57 12.17
CA GLU A 70 -17.43 -14.60 12.21
C GLU A 70 -17.95 -14.26 13.62
N PRO A 71 -18.09 -15.21 14.58
CA PRO A 71 -18.50 -14.88 15.94
C PRO A 71 -17.52 -13.93 16.67
N VAL A 72 -16.22 -14.14 16.45
CA VAL A 72 -15.17 -13.28 17.06
C VAL A 72 -15.20 -11.91 16.41
N VAL A 73 -15.36 -11.84 15.09
CA VAL A 73 -15.52 -10.57 14.36
C VAL A 73 -16.71 -9.78 14.90
N ARG A 74 -17.88 -10.40 15.05
CA ARG A 74 -19.07 -9.72 15.59
C ARG A 74 -18.87 -9.19 17.00
N LEU A 75 -18.17 -9.95 17.85
CA LEU A 75 -17.86 -9.52 19.21
C LEU A 75 -16.95 -8.27 19.19
N ILE A 76 -15.90 -8.27 18.37
CA ILE A 76 -14.95 -7.15 18.25
C ILE A 76 -15.63 -5.92 17.63
N ASP A 77 -16.46 -6.12 16.61
CA ASP A 77 -17.16 -5.04 15.91
C ASP A 77 -18.36 -4.48 16.67
N SER A 78 -18.74 -5.10 17.79
CA SER A 78 -19.76 -4.55 18.68
C SER A 78 -19.39 -3.13 19.17
N ASN A 79 -20.39 -2.40 19.67
CA ASN A 79 -20.18 -1.07 20.25
C ASN A 79 -19.40 -1.10 21.58
N ALA A 80 -18.96 -2.28 22.05
CA ALA A 80 -18.20 -2.43 23.28
C ALA A 80 -16.76 -1.89 23.19
N PHE A 81 -16.19 -1.77 21.99
CA PHE A 81 -14.78 -1.39 21.81
C PHE A 81 -14.61 -0.05 21.07
N LYS A 82 -13.74 0.83 21.58
CA LYS A 82 -13.23 2.02 20.87
C LYS A 82 -12.22 1.58 19.77
N SER A 83 -11.92 2.45 18.80
CA SER A 83 -11.04 2.11 17.64
C SER A 83 -9.69 1.49 18.02
N ASN A 84 -8.98 2.06 18.99
CA ASN A 84 -7.68 1.52 19.44
C ASN A 84 -7.85 0.18 20.14
N SER A 85 -8.91 0.03 20.94
CA SER A 85 -9.24 -1.23 21.61
C SER A 85 -9.65 -2.32 20.61
N ARG A 86 -10.34 -1.97 19.52
CA ARG A 86 -10.68 -2.91 18.43
C ARG A 86 -9.43 -3.46 17.76
N ARG A 87 -8.44 -2.60 17.49
CA ARG A 87 -7.17 -3.04 16.89
C ARG A 87 -6.46 -4.08 17.74
N LEU A 88 -6.33 -3.82 19.04
CA LEU A 88 -5.77 -4.78 19.99
C LEU A 88 -6.61 -6.06 20.03
N ALA A 89 -7.95 -5.95 20.05
CA ALA A 89 -8.83 -7.11 20.07
C ALA A 89 -8.70 -7.97 18.81
N TYR A 90 -8.55 -7.36 17.62
CA TYR A 90 -8.24 -8.09 16.38
C TYR A 90 -6.89 -8.79 16.47
N ALA A 91 -5.84 -8.11 16.91
CA ALA A 91 -4.51 -8.70 17.04
C ALA A 91 -4.49 -9.88 18.03
N MET A 92 -5.11 -9.71 19.21
CA MET A 92 -5.22 -10.77 20.21
C MET A 92 -6.10 -11.92 19.71
N GLY A 93 -7.22 -11.63 19.05
CA GLY A 93 -8.07 -12.65 18.45
C GLY A 93 -7.31 -13.51 17.44
N VAL A 94 -6.51 -12.87 16.58
CA VAL A 94 -5.70 -13.57 15.57
C VAL A 94 -4.66 -14.43 16.25
N TYR A 95 -3.95 -13.86 17.22
CA TYR A 95 -2.97 -14.58 18.02
C TYR A 95 -3.55 -15.83 18.69
N TYR A 96 -4.71 -15.72 19.36
CA TYR A 96 -5.31 -16.85 20.07
C TYR A 96 -5.90 -17.93 19.15
N GLN A 97 -6.31 -17.58 17.92
CA GLN A 97 -6.78 -18.57 16.96
C GLN A 97 -5.61 -19.26 16.24
N ASN A 98 -4.61 -18.49 15.81
CA ASN A 98 -3.44 -19.00 15.11
C ASN A 98 -2.26 -18.00 15.21
N PRO A 99 -1.32 -18.19 16.16
CA PRO A 99 -0.23 -17.23 16.41
C PRO A 99 0.58 -16.79 15.17
N PRO A 100 0.95 -17.69 14.23
CA PRO A 100 1.63 -17.30 12.99
C PRO A 100 0.90 -16.25 12.12
N ASP A 101 -0.44 -16.17 12.20
CA ASP A 101 -1.21 -15.19 11.42
C ASP A 101 -1.01 -13.75 11.94
N LEU A 102 -0.41 -13.57 13.12
CA LEU A 102 0.00 -12.26 13.62
C LEU A 102 1.03 -11.61 12.70
N ALA A 103 1.98 -12.40 12.17
CA ALA A 103 2.97 -11.91 11.21
C ALA A 103 2.28 -11.42 9.93
N VAL A 104 1.33 -12.20 9.38
CA VAL A 104 0.54 -11.80 8.21
C VAL A 104 -0.19 -10.48 8.45
N LEU A 105 -0.76 -10.31 9.64
CA LEU A 105 -1.47 -9.09 10.02
C LEU A 105 -0.53 -7.87 10.10
N VAL A 106 0.71 -8.02 10.61
CA VAL A 106 1.74 -6.96 10.62
C VAL A 106 2.16 -6.60 9.20
N LEU A 107 2.47 -7.59 8.37
CA LEU A 107 2.92 -7.40 7.00
C LEU A 107 1.86 -6.66 6.17
N PHE A 108 0.60 -7.04 6.33
CA PHE A 108 -0.50 -6.37 5.67
C PHE A 108 -0.67 -4.93 6.13
N GLU A 109 -0.60 -4.65 7.44
CA GLU A 109 -0.64 -3.26 7.96
C GLU A 109 0.47 -2.40 7.37
N HIS A 110 1.68 -2.97 7.30
CA HIS A 110 2.84 -2.29 6.75
C HIS A 110 2.67 -1.99 5.26
N ALA A 111 2.25 -2.98 4.47
CA ALA A 111 2.00 -2.81 3.04
C ALA A 111 0.90 -1.77 2.78
N GLU A 112 -0.20 -1.81 3.53
CA GLU A 112 -1.27 -0.82 3.46
C GLU A 112 -0.78 0.59 3.79
N ARG A 113 0.11 0.74 4.77
CA ARG A 113 0.68 2.05 5.16
C ARG A 113 1.67 2.58 4.12
N ALA A 114 2.50 1.71 3.54
CA ALA A 114 3.47 2.07 2.51
C ALA A 114 2.78 2.38 1.16
N GLY A 115 1.65 1.72 0.87
CA GLY A 115 1.01 1.77 -0.43
C GLY A 115 1.52 0.68 -1.37
N TYR A 116 0.82 0.57 -2.49
CA TYR A 116 1.05 -0.46 -3.50
C TYR A 116 1.28 0.18 -4.86
N THR A 117 2.22 -0.39 -5.62
CA THR A 117 2.33 -0.12 -7.06
C THR A 117 1.21 -0.86 -7.76
N ARG A 118 0.62 -0.26 -8.79
CA ARG A 118 -0.51 -0.86 -9.52
C ARG A 118 -0.09 -1.26 -10.91
N TYR A 119 -0.57 -2.43 -11.32
CA TYR A 119 -0.29 -3.02 -12.61
C TYR A 119 -1.58 -3.53 -13.26
N VAL A 120 -1.54 -3.58 -14.59
CA VAL A 120 -2.57 -4.18 -15.44
C VAL A 120 -1.98 -5.41 -16.13
N LEU A 121 -2.77 -6.48 -16.22
CA LEU A 121 -2.37 -7.68 -16.93
C LEU A 121 -2.55 -7.50 -18.43
N VAL A 122 -1.50 -7.78 -19.19
CA VAL A 122 -1.48 -7.73 -20.65
C VAL A 122 -0.90 -9.03 -21.22
N PRO A 123 -1.18 -9.37 -22.50
CA PRO A 123 -0.36 -10.36 -23.21
C PRO A 123 1.12 -9.97 -23.14
N ARG A 124 2.01 -10.96 -23.04
CA ARG A 124 3.45 -10.66 -23.11
C ARG A 124 3.78 -10.00 -24.45
N ALA A 125 4.74 -9.09 -24.46
CA ALA A 125 5.15 -8.41 -25.69
C ALA A 125 5.57 -9.40 -26.82
N GLU A 126 5.27 -9.02 -28.06
CA GLU A 126 5.70 -9.72 -29.29
C GLU A 126 7.17 -9.40 -29.67
N GLU A 127 7.85 -8.56 -28.88
CA GLU A 127 9.24 -8.17 -29.07
C GLU A 127 10.07 -8.41 -27.78
N GLY A 128 11.27 -8.96 -27.92
CA GLY A 128 12.20 -9.23 -26.80
C GLY A 128 12.64 -10.69 -26.69
N ASP A 129 13.42 -11.02 -25.65
CA ASP A 129 14.03 -12.35 -25.45
C ASP A 129 13.01 -13.50 -25.29
N HIS A 130 11.74 -13.16 -25.04
CA HIS A 130 10.62 -14.10 -24.87
C HIS A 130 9.35 -13.63 -25.58
N ALA A 131 9.51 -13.11 -26.80
CA ALA A 131 8.42 -12.72 -27.69
C ALA A 131 7.42 -13.85 -27.93
N ILE A 132 6.13 -13.52 -27.92
CA ILE A 132 5.05 -14.44 -28.29
C ILE A 132 4.57 -14.13 -29.70
N THR A 133 3.91 -15.09 -30.33
CA THR A 133 3.29 -14.92 -31.65
C THR A 133 1.97 -14.14 -31.56
N GLU A 134 1.51 -13.55 -32.66
CA GLU A 134 0.22 -12.83 -32.72
C GLU A 134 -0.96 -13.71 -32.27
N ASP A 135 -1.01 -14.98 -32.70
CA ASP A 135 -2.02 -15.96 -32.28
C ASP A 135 -1.98 -16.21 -30.75
N GLU A 136 -0.79 -16.28 -30.16
CA GLU A 136 -0.61 -16.43 -28.71
C GLU A 136 -1.04 -15.17 -27.95
N ALA A 137 -0.78 -13.98 -28.52
CA ALA A 137 -1.21 -12.71 -27.95
C ALA A 137 -2.73 -12.56 -27.99
N GLU A 138 -3.39 -12.93 -29.09
CA GLU A 138 -4.84 -12.96 -29.20
C GLU A 138 -5.47 -13.94 -28.20
N TYR A 139 -4.90 -15.14 -28.08
CA TYR A 139 -5.33 -16.14 -27.11
C TYR A 139 -5.19 -15.62 -25.67
N ALA A 140 -4.04 -15.05 -25.32
CA ALA A 140 -3.79 -14.45 -24.02
C ALA A 140 -4.76 -13.30 -23.72
N ALA A 141 -5.02 -12.42 -24.69
CA ALA A 141 -5.97 -11.32 -24.56
C ALA A 141 -7.39 -11.86 -24.28
N GLN A 142 -7.80 -12.94 -24.94
CA GLN A 142 -9.07 -13.59 -24.67
C GLN A 142 -9.13 -14.18 -23.26
N GLN A 143 -8.07 -14.87 -22.81
CA GLN A 143 -8.02 -15.42 -21.45
C GLN A 143 -8.03 -14.32 -20.37
N ILE A 144 -7.38 -13.18 -20.59
CA ILE A 144 -7.44 -12.02 -19.69
C ILE A 144 -8.87 -11.44 -19.63
N ARG A 145 -9.56 -11.37 -20.77
CA ARG A 145 -10.97 -10.94 -20.82
C ARG A 145 -11.88 -11.91 -20.10
N GLU A 146 -11.67 -13.21 -20.23
CA GLU A 146 -12.46 -14.21 -19.49
C GLU A 146 -12.17 -14.14 -18.00
N GLY A 147 -10.91 -13.97 -17.62
CA GLY A 147 -10.42 -13.85 -16.25
C GLY A 147 -10.44 -15.19 -15.50
N ALA A 148 -9.56 -15.35 -14.50
CA ALA A 148 -9.51 -16.56 -13.68
C ALA A 148 -10.35 -16.46 -12.41
N ASP A 149 -10.81 -17.59 -11.88
CA ASP A 149 -11.29 -17.65 -10.51
C ASP A 149 -10.10 -17.51 -9.55
N LEU A 150 -10.12 -16.46 -8.73
CA LEU A 150 -9.07 -16.17 -7.76
C LEU A 150 -9.01 -17.22 -6.63
N SER A 151 -10.03 -18.06 -6.46
CA SER A 151 -10.02 -19.19 -5.52
C SER A 151 -9.01 -20.27 -5.92
N ALA A 152 -8.60 -20.32 -7.19
CA ALA A 152 -7.61 -21.26 -7.69
C ALA A 152 -6.17 -20.90 -7.26
N ILE A 153 -5.94 -19.67 -6.78
CA ILE A 153 -4.66 -19.28 -6.18
C ILE A 153 -4.57 -19.95 -4.80
N THR A 154 -3.64 -20.89 -4.65
CA THR A 154 -3.40 -21.61 -3.40
C THR A 154 -1.93 -21.57 -3.03
N ALA A 155 -1.61 -21.72 -1.74
CA ALA A 155 -0.21 -21.70 -1.29
C ALA A 155 0.66 -22.74 -2.03
N PRO A 156 0.25 -24.01 -2.19
CA PRO A 156 1.04 -24.99 -2.93
C PRO A 156 1.28 -24.62 -4.41
N MET A 157 0.28 -23.99 -5.05
CA MET A 157 0.42 -23.54 -6.44
C MET A 157 1.41 -22.38 -6.55
N VAL A 158 1.36 -21.43 -5.62
CA VAL A 158 2.31 -20.31 -5.54
C VAL A 158 3.73 -20.83 -5.27
N ASP A 159 3.90 -21.76 -4.32
CA ASP A 159 5.22 -22.34 -4.01
C ASP A 159 5.86 -23.00 -5.24
N GLN A 160 5.10 -23.77 -6.02
CA GLN A 160 5.61 -24.38 -7.25
C GLN A 160 6.04 -23.34 -8.30
N VAL A 161 5.32 -22.22 -8.38
CA VAL A 161 5.71 -21.10 -9.27
C VAL A 161 7.01 -20.47 -8.78
N LEU A 162 7.14 -20.25 -7.46
CA LEU A 162 8.35 -19.69 -6.85
C LEU A 162 9.57 -20.59 -7.06
N GLU A 163 9.43 -21.90 -6.84
CA GLU A 163 10.48 -22.89 -7.09
C GLU A 163 10.98 -22.83 -8.54
N THR A 164 10.05 -22.76 -9.51
CA THR A 164 10.38 -22.67 -10.93
C THR A 164 11.13 -21.38 -11.26
N LEU A 165 10.71 -20.25 -10.69
CA LEU A 165 11.34 -18.95 -10.91
C LEU A 165 12.75 -18.87 -10.33
N GLU A 166 12.95 -19.36 -9.11
CA GLU A 166 14.27 -19.33 -8.46
C GLU A 166 15.24 -20.32 -9.15
N ALA A 167 14.77 -21.49 -9.59
CA ALA A 167 15.58 -22.44 -10.34
C ALA A 167 16.13 -21.84 -11.65
N ARG A 168 15.32 -21.06 -12.37
CA ARG A 168 15.74 -20.38 -13.62
C ARG A 168 16.77 -19.27 -13.39
N ARG A 169 16.75 -18.61 -12.23
CA ARG A 169 17.60 -17.45 -11.94
C ARG A 169 18.96 -17.81 -11.35
N GLY A 170 19.22 -19.09 -11.05
CA GLY A 170 20.56 -19.61 -10.69
C GLY A 170 21.19 -19.06 -9.40
N GLY A 171 20.50 -18.16 -8.69
CA GLY A 171 20.92 -17.66 -7.39
C GLY A 171 20.26 -18.48 -6.30
N GLY A 172 20.99 -18.88 -5.26
CA GLY A 172 20.48 -19.65 -4.12
C GLY A 172 19.43 -18.95 -3.24
N LYS A 173 18.67 -18.00 -3.80
CA LYS A 173 17.56 -17.31 -3.16
C LYS A 173 16.41 -18.28 -2.98
N ARG A 174 15.76 -18.21 -1.83
CA ARG A 174 14.61 -19.05 -1.47
C ARG A 174 13.41 -18.16 -1.25
N SER A 175 12.43 -18.27 -2.14
CA SER A 175 11.13 -17.64 -1.99
C SER A 175 10.13 -18.67 -1.51
N ILE A 176 9.33 -18.33 -0.49
CA ILE A 176 8.32 -19.21 0.11
C ILE A 176 7.00 -18.46 0.20
N CYS A 177 5.90 -19.11 -0.19
CA CYS A 177 4.55 -18.61 0.03
C CYS A 177 4.21 -18.72 1.52
N ALA A 178 4.16 -17.57 2.19
CA ALA A 178 3.79 -17.50 3.60
C ALA A 178 2.29 -17.77 3.79
N ARG A 179 1.46 -17.18 2.91
CA ARG A 179 0.00 -17.28 3.02
C ARG A 179 -0.69 -16.85 1.72
N VAL A 180 -1.83 -17.46 1.45
CA VAL A 180 -2.82 -16.97 0.49
C VAL A 180 -4.13 -16.73 1.22
N LEU A 181 -4.70 -15.53 1.08
CA LEU A 181 -5.92 -15.12 1.77
C LEU A 181 -6.90 -14.48 0.78
N ARG A 182 -8.15 -14.91 0.82
CA ARG A 182 -9.23 -14.28 0.05
C ARG A 182 -9.80 -13.10 0.84
N GLU A 183 -9.56 -11.87 0.36
CA GLU A 183 -10.10 -10.65 1.00
C GLU A 183 -11.61 -10.55 0.74
N ASN A 184 -12.05 -10.94 -0.46
CA ASN A 184 -13.44 -11.05 -0.90
C ASN A 184 -13.48 -11.81 -2.25
N ASP A 185 -14.65 -11.90 -2.87
CA ASP A 185 -14.80 -12.66 -4.12
C ASP A 185 -13.92 -12.13 -5.26
N ASP A 186 -13.65 -10.82 -5.28
CA ASP A 186 -12.90 -10.12 -6.32
C ASP A 186 -11.45 -9.81 -5.93
N SER A 187 -10.96 -10.31 -4.79
CA SER A 187 -9.59 -10.03 -4.35
C SER A 187 -8.96 -11.14 -3.52
N THR A 188 -7.76 -11.54 -3.95
CA THR A 188 -6.90 -12.51 -3.26
C THR A 188 -5.53 -11.88 -2.97
N LEU A 189 -5.08 -12.05 -1.74
CA LEU A 189 -3.79 -11.63 -1.22
C LEU A 189 -2.83 -12.83 -1.18
N VAL A 190 -1.60 -12.62 -1.64
CA VAL A 190 -0.50 -13.58 -1.54
C VAL A 190 0.65 -12.91 -0.82
N PHE A 191 1.11 -13.56 0.25
CA PHE A 191 2.23 -13.12 1.08
C PHE A 191 3.42 -14.04 0.81
N ILE A 192 4.56 -13.44 0.48
CA ILE A 192 5.76 -14.18 0.07
C ILE A 192 6.93 -13.67 0.89
N TYR A 193 7.68 -14.59 1.48
CA TYR A 193 8.98 -14.31 2.06
C TYR A 193 10.05 -14.70 1.06
N ARG A 194 10.98 -13.77 0.79
CA ARG A 194 12.09 -13.99 -0.11
C ARG A 194 13.41 -13.72 0.58
N VAL A 195 14.23 -14.75 0.73
CA VAL A 195 15.58 -14.62 1.27
C VAL A 195 16.48 -13.91 0.25
N LEU A 196 17.00 -12.74 0.61
CA LEU A 196 17.87 -11.92 -0.23
C LEU A 196 19.35 -12.32 -0.08
N ARG A 197 19.80 -12.54 1.16
CA ARG A 197 21.12 -13.05 1.53
C ARG A 197 21.10 -13.61 2.95
N GLU A 198 22.01 -14.53 3.25
CA GLU A 198 22.34 -14.88 4.63
C GLU A 198 23.10 -13.68 5.24
N ALA A 199 22.56 -13.07 6.30
CA ALA A 199 23.23 -11.99 7.02
C ALA A 199 23.84 -12.53 8.32
N SER A 200 25.10 -12.20 8.56
CA SER A 200 25.72 -12.36 9.87
C SER A 200 25.40 -11.13 10.71
N ILE A 201 24.70 -11.34 11.82
CA ILE A 201 24.50 -10.31 12.84
C ILE A 201 25.55 -10.58 13.93
N PRO A 202 26.65 -9.80 13.97
CA PRO A 202 27.62 -9.91 15.05
C PRO A 202 27.02 -9.34 16.35
N GLU A 203 26.72 -10.19 17.32
CA GLU A 203 26.50 -9.78 18.71
C GLU A 203 27.80 -9.95 19.51
N MET A 204 27.95 -9.22 20.62
CA MET A 204 29.21 -9.11 21.37
C MET A 204 29.88 -10.43 21.78
N ASN A 205 29.13 -11.54 21.87
CA ASN A 205 29.67 -12.87 22.21
C ASN A 205 29.25 -14.01 21.25
N GLN A 206 28.52 -13.71 20.16
CA GLN A 206 27.99 -14.73 19.24
C GLN A 206 27.59 -14.12 17.88
N THR A 207 27.78 -14.89 16.80
CA THR A 207 27.24 -14.53 15.48
C THR A 207 25.88 -15.19 15.32
N LEU A 208 24.81 -14.39 15.30
CA LEU A 208 23.49 -14.88 14.90
C LEU A 208 23.43 -14.84 13.37
N PHE A 209 23.18 -15.99 12.74
CA PHE A 209 22.85 -16.04 11.32
C PHE A 209 21.37 -15.68 11.18
N GLY A 210 21.08 -14.54 10.56
CA GLY A 210 19.73 -14.11 10.23
C GLY A 210 19.64 -13.93 8.73
N ASP A 211 18.66 -14.53 8.07
CA ASP A 211 18.41 -14.24 6.66
C ASP A 211 17.89 -12.80 6.52
N GLU A 212 18.47 -12.02 5.61
CA GLU A 212 17.83 -10.79 5.16
C GLU A 212 16.64 -11.18 4.28
N VAL A 213 15.43 -11.03 4.82
CA VAL A 213 14.19 -11.40 4.14
C VAL A 213 13.47 -10.17 3.60
N GLU A 214 13.13 -10.21 2.32
CA GLU A 214 12.14 -9.32 1.73
C GLU A 214 10.75 -9.91 1.92
N THR A 215 9.81 -9.09 2.36
CA THR A 215 8.39 -9.46 2.32
C THR A 215 7.74 -8.83 1.09
N ILE A 216 7.08 -9.66 0.31
CA ILE A 216 6.30 -9.26 -0.86
C ILE A 216 4.82 -9.52 -0.57
N VAL A 217 3.98 -8.54 -0.86
CA VAL A 217 2.52 -8.66 -0.79
C VAL A 217 1.94 -8.40 -2.15
N LEU A 218 1.29 -9.40 -2.73
CA LEU A 218 0.58 -9.31 -4.00
C LEU A 218 -0.92 -9.32 -3.72
N ARG A 219 -1.66 -8.33 -4.23
CA ARG A 219 -3.12 -8.33 -4.21
C ARG A 219 -3.64 -8.42 -5.64
N PHE A 220 -4.12 -9.60 -6.00
CA PHE A 220 -4.82 -9.82 -7.26
C PHE A 220 -6.24 -9.28 -7.14
N ARG A 221 -6.72 -8.64 -8.20
CA ARG A 221 -8.08 -8.09 -8.30
C ARG A 221 -8.69 -8.34 -9.67
N ASP A 222 -10.01 -8.28 -9.73
CA ASP A 222 -10.80 -8.42 -10.96
C ASP A 222 -10.32 -9.62 -11.80
N ARG A 223 -10.35 -10.81 -11.19
CA ARG A 223 -10.05 -12.08 -11.90
C ARG A 223 -8.67 -12.10 -12.58
N LEU A 224 -7.66 -11.54 -11.90
CA LEU A 224 -6.26 -11.34 -12.30
C LEU A 224 -5.97 -10.10 -13.15
N ARG A 225 -6.97 -9.34 -13.62
CA ARG A 225 -6.69 -8.22 -14.54
C ARG A 225 -5.89 -7.09 -13.91
N TYR A 226 -5.97 -6.93 -12.58
CA TYR A 226 -5.21 -5.92 -11.86
C TYR A 226 -4.40 -6.54 -10.73
N LEU A 227 -3.23 -5.97 -10.50
CA LEU A 227 -2.33 -6.32 -9.40
C LEU A 227 -1.99 -5.06 -8.62
N GLU A 228 -2.12 -5.13 -7.29
CA GLU A 228 -1.48 -4.19 -6.38
C GLU A 228 -0.26 -4.91 -5.74
N GLU A 229 0.95 -4.41 -5.98
CA GLU A 229 2.21 -4.99 -5.49
C GLU A 229 2.82 -4.13 -4.39
N ARG A 230 3.28 -4.79 -3.32
CA ARG A 230 4.31 -4.24 -2.43
C ARG A 230 5.53 -5.16 -2.44
N SER A 231 6.65 -4.65 -2.96
CA SER A 231 7.99 -5.23 -2.93
C SER A 231 9.00 -4.09 -2.83
N ASN A 232 10.13 -4.32 -2.19
CA ASN A 232 11.24 -3.36 -2.14
C ASN A 232 12.16 -3.49 -3.37
N LYS A 233 12.14 -4.62 -4.07
CA LYS A 233 12.96 -4.92 -5.25
C LYS A 233 12.17 -5.04 -6.55
N HIS A 234 10.87 -4.70 -6.53
CA HIS A 234 9.97 -4.74 -7.69
C HIS A 234 9.96 -6.09 -8.45
N ILE A 235 10.16 -7.19 -7.73
CA ILE A 235 10.10 -8.54 -8.34
C ILE A 235 8.69 -9.13 -8.28
N GLY A 236 7.80 -8.54 -7.47
CA GLY A 236 6.47 -9.05 -7.24
C GLY A 236 5.61 -9.10 -8.50
N ALA A 237 5.69 -8.10 -9.39
CA ALA A 237 5.00 -8.13 -10.69
C ALA A 237 5.42 -9.33 -11.55
N SER A 238 6.70 -9.70 -11.56
CA SER A 238 7.21 -10.88 -12.28
C SER A 238 6.69 -12.19 -11.67
N ILE A 239 6.68 -12.29 -10.34
CA ILE A 239 6.11 -13.44 -9.64
C ILE A 239 4.60 -13.55 -9.93
N ALA A 240 3.89 -12.42 -9.85
CA ALA A 240 2.46 -12.35 -10.15
C ALA A 240 2.16 -12.73 -11.59
N GLY A 241 2.97 -12.29 -12.55
CA GLY A 241 2.86 -12.66 -13.96
C GLY A 241 2.98 -14.17 -14.16
N ALA A 242 3.95 -14.82 -13.49
CA ALA A 242 4.09 -16.27 -13.55
C ALA A 242 2.90 -17.03 -12.92
N ILE A 243 2.34 -16.52 -11.81
CA ILE A 243 1.10 -17.04 -11.21
C ILE A 243 -0.06 -16.91 -12.21
N ALA A 244 -0.23 -15.73 -12.82
CA ALA A 244 -1.29 -15.46 -13.77
C ALA A 244 -1.16 -16.32 -15.03
N SER A 245 0.04 -16.44 -15.60
CA SER A 245 0.32 -17.31 -16.75
C SER A 245 -0.04 -18.76 -16.50
N ARG A 246 0.27 -19.27 -15.30
CA ARG A 246 -0.08 -20.64 -14.92
C ARG A 246 -1.60 -20.84 -14.82
N LEU A 247 -2.33 -19.87 -14.29
CA LEU A 247 -3.79 -19.97 -14.12
C LEU A 247 -4.55 -19.80 -15.44
N LEU A 248 -4.15 -18.83 -16.25
CA LEU A 248 -4.75 -18.54 -17.55
C LEU A 248 -4.26 -19.49 -18.65
N LYS A 249 -3.20 -20.27 -18.38
CA LYS A 249 -2.51 -21.12 -19.37
C LYS A 249 -2.09 -20.33 -20.61
N ALA A 250 -1.66 -19.09 -20.40
CA ALA A 250 -1.29 -18.14 -21.44
C ALA A 250 -0.07 -17.32 -21.02
N GLU A 251 0.72 -16.85 -21.98
CA GLU A 251 1.87 -16.00 -21.71
C GLU A 251 1.42 -14.55 -21.50
N VAL A 252 1.51 -14.09 -20.26
CA VAL A 252 1.02 -12.78 -19.82
C VAL A 252 2.05 -12.12 -18.92
N GLU A 253 1.93 -10.81 -18.76
CA GLU A 253 2.74 -10.04 -17.83
C GLU A 253 1.98 -8.85 -17.23
N TYR A 254 2.42 -8.41 -16.06
CA TYR A 254 1.90 -7.21 -15.42
C TYR A 254 2.78 -6.02 -15.78
N ILE A 255 2.20 -5.03 -16.42
CA ILE A 255 2.84 -3.75 -16.72
C ILE A 255 2.24 -2.66 -15.85
N ASP A 256 3.01 -1.60 -15.57
CA ASP A 256 2.55 -0.45 -14.80
C ASP A 256 1.18 0.01 -15.30
N ASP A 257 0.26 0.27 -14.37
CA ASP A 257 -1.03 0.85 -14.71
C ASP A 257 -0.79 2.24 -15.32
N THR A 258 -1.04 2.32 -16.61
CA THR A 258 -0.87 3.50 -17.46
C THR A 258 -2.24 4.04 -17.88
N SER A 259 -3.25 3.93 -17.01
CA SER A 259 -4.56 4.50 -17.28
C SER A 259 -4.44 6.00 -17.60
N ARG A 260 -4.90 6.37 -18.79
CA ARG A 260 -4.75 7.72 -19.33
C ARG A 260 -5.92 8.60 -18.91
N THR A 261 -5.64 9.89 -18.81
CA THR A 261 -6.63 10.95 -18.64
C THR A 261 -6.54 11.88 -19.84
N ILE A 262 -7.66 12.14 -20.51
CA ILE A 262 -7.71 13.06 -21.64
C ILE A 262 -7.41 14.50 -21.16
N ARG A 263 -6.75 15.30 -21.99
CA ARG A 263 -6.40 16.71 -21.65
C ARG A 263 -7.62 17.50 -21.18
N GLN A 264 -8.75 17.40 -21.88
CA GLN A 264 -10.00 18.08 -21.51
C GLN A 264 -10.45 17.81 -20.06
N ALA A 265 -10.24 16.60 -19.55
CA ALA A 265 -10.59 16.24 -18.18
C ALA A 265 -9.67 16.91 -17.15
N VAL A 266 -8.38 17.04 -17.48
CA VAL A 266 -7.42 17.79 -16.67
C VAL A 266 -7.75 19.28 -16.67
N ASP A 267 -8.02 19.86 -17.85
CA ASP A 267 -8.38 21.27 -17.98
C ASP A 267 -9.66 21.57 -17.18
N SER A 268 -10.67 20.70 -17.26
CA SER A 268 -11.92 20.83 -16.50
C SER A 268 -11.69 20.76 -14.99
N LEU A 269 -10.79 19.88 -14.52
CA LEU A 269 -10.40 19.81 -13.12
C LEU A 269 -9.74 21.12 -12.66
N LEU A 270 -8.77 21.64 -13.42
CA LEU A 270 -8.09 22.89 -13.09
C LEU A 270 -9.05 24.07 -13.04
N ASP A 271 -9.97 24.15 -14.01
CA ASP A 271 -11.01 25.17 -14.07
C ASP A 271 -11.89 25.17 -12.81
N VAL A 272 -12.36 24.00 -12.39
CA VAL A 272 -13.19 23.86 -11.17
C VAL A 272 -12.42 24.26 -9.92
N LEU A 273 -11.13 23.88 -9.83
CA LEU A 273 -10.26 24.25 -8.72
C LEU A 273 -10.03 25.76 -8.62
N LEU A 274 -9.89 26.45 -9.76
CA LEU A 274 -9.68 27.90 -9.83
C LEU A 274 -10.97 28.69 -9.61
N LYS A 275 -12.12 28.19 -10.10
CA LYS A 275 -13.43 28.81 -9.87
C LYS A 275 -13.99 28.51 -8.48
N LYS A 276 -13.35 27.61 -7.72
CA LYS A 276 -13.79 27.12 -6.39
C LYS A 276 -15.21 26.55 -6.41
N GLU A 277 -15.54 25.83 -7.48
CA GLU A 277 -16.87 25.24 -7.67
C GLU A 277 -17.04 23.92 -6.89
N ASP A 278 -15.98 23.43 -6.23
CA ASP A 278 -16.01 22.20 -5.44
C ASP A 278 -15.69 22.47 -3.95
N ASP A 279 -16.63 22.12 -3.07
CA ASP A 279 -16.52 22.31 -1.61
C ASP A 279 -15.58 21.31 -0.91
N ARG A 280 -15.25 20.22 -1.60
CA ARG A 280 -14.45 19.10 -1.12
C ARG A 280 -13.04 19.08 -1.68
N LEU A 281 -12.76 19.81 -2.75
CA LEU A 281 -11.47 19.78 -3.42
C LEU A 281 -10.95 21.20 -3.65
N ARG A 282 -9.74 21.47 -3.15
CA ARG A 282 -9.14 22.81 -3.20
C ARG A 282 -7.67 22.74 -3.59
N LEU A 283 -7.24 23.66 -4.44
CA LEU A 283 -5.83 23.85 -4.79
C LEU A 283 -5.12 24.56 -3.62
N VAL A 284 -4.06 23.95 -3.09
CA VAL A 284 -3.35 24.46 -1.89
C VAL A 284 -1.84 24.58 -2.08
N GLU A 285 -1.27 23.87 -3.06
CA GLU A 285 0.15 23.97 -3.40
C GLU A 285 0.34 23.93 -4.93
N ILE A 286 1.34 24.63 -5.44
CA ILE A 286 1.84 24.55 -6.82
C ILE A 286 3.37 24.50 -6.75
N TYR A 287 3.97 23.51 -7.38
CA TYR A 287 5.41 23.35 -7.51
C TYR A 287 5.77 23.47 -8.99
N LEU A 288 6.53 24.50 -9.33
CA LEU A 288 7.03 24.76 -10.67
C LEU A 288 8.52 24.45 -10.69
N HIS A 289 8.96 23.54 -11.56
CA HIS A 289 10.39 23.31 -11.77
C HIS A 289 10.99 24.38 -12.70
N GLN A 290 10.17 24.93 -13.61
CA GLN A 290 10.45 26.10 -14.44
C GLN A 290 9.40 27.17 -14.15
N SER A 291 9.79 28.25 -13.48
CA SER A 291 8.87 29.38 -13.24
C SER A 291 8.94 30.42 -14.35
N PRO A 292 7.86 31.20 -14.56
CA PRO A 292 7.83 32.31 -15.52
C PRO A 292 8.67 33.53 -15.08
N LEU A 293 9.49 33.40 -14.03
CA LEU A 293 10.37 34.46 -13.54
C LEU A 293 11.71 34.45 -14.27
N GLU A 294 12.38 35.61 -14.33
CA GLU A 294 13.70 35.73 -14.93
C GLU A 294 14.70 34.76 -14.29
N GLY A 295 15.44 34.02 -15.14
CA GLY A 295 16.35 32.95 -14.71
C GLY A 295 15.68 31.62 -14.37
N SER A 296 14.35 31.51 -14.55
CA SER A 296 13.53 30.30 -14.37
C SER A 296 13.81 29.52 -13.08
N PRO A 297 13.80 30.17 -11.89
CA PRO A 297 14.00 29.47 -10.64
C PRO A 297 12.87 28.48 -10.38
N THR A 298 13.15 27.41 -9.61
CA THR A 298 12.11 26.57 -9.04
C THR A 298 11.25 27.40 -8.08
N LEU A 299 9.93 27.41 -8.27
CA LEU A 299 8.98 28.19 -7.48
C LEU A 299 7.99 27.28 -6.76
N ILE A 300 7.78 27.53 -5.47
CA ILE A 300 6.78 26.82 -4.67
C ILE A 300 5.80 27.85 -4.10
N VAL A 301 4.54 27.75 -4.51
CA VAL A 301 3.44 28.57 -3.99
C VAL A 301 2.56 27.67 -3.13
N ARG A 302 2.31 28.07 -1.87
CA ARG A 302 1.50 27.28 -0.93
C ARG A 302 0.69 28.16 0.01
N CYS A 303 -0.47 27.69 0.42
CA CYS A 303 -1.26 28.27 1.51
C CYS A 303 -1.56 27.22 2.60
N ASP A 304 -2.22 27.62 3.68
CA ASP A 304 -2.74 26.65 4.65
C ASP A 304 -3.77 25.74 3.97
N LYS A 305 -3.84 24.48 4.39
CA LYS A 305 -4.80 23.49 3.87
C LYS A 305 -6.27 23.89 4.07
N SER A 306 -6.56 24.84 4.95
CA SER A 306 -7.91 25.40 5.12
C SER A 306 -8.29 26.38 4.01
N GLU A 307 -7.29 26.96 3.34
CA GLU A 307 -7.44 28.00 2.32
C GLU A 307 -7.38 27.40 0.90
N SER A 308 -7.56 28.26 -0.11
CA SER A 308 -7.41 27.91 -1.52
C SER A 308 -6.49 28.92 -2.19
N LEU A 309 -5.55 28.42 -3.00
CA LEU A 309 -4.65 29.23 -3.82
C LEU A 309 -5.35 29.89 -5.01
N ALA A 310 -6.58 29.51 -5.35
CA ALA A 310 -7.27 30.04 -6.51
C ALA A 310 -7.27 31.57 -6.65
N PRO A 311 -7.52 32.38 -5.58
CA PRO A 311 -7.47 33.84 -5.69
C PRO A 311 -6.06 34.36 -5.97
N SER A 312 -5.03 33.72 -5.41
CA SER A 312 -3.64 34.08 -5.65
C SER A 312 -3.21 33.73 -7.07
N VAL A 313 -3.66 32.60 -7.60
CA VAL A 313 -3.42 32.21 -9.00
C VAL A 313 -4.10 33.19 -9.95
N GLU A 314 -5.35 33.56 -9.68
CA GLU A 314 -6.08 34.55 -10.47
C GLU A 314 -5.39 35.91 -10.48
N PHE A 315 -4.99 36.40 -9.30
CA PHE A 315 -4.24 37.66 -9.18
C PHE A 315 -2.92 37.62 -9.97
N LEU A 316 -2.18 36.52 -9.94
CA LEU A 316 -0.93 36.39 -10.68
C LEU A 316 -1.17 36.32 -12.19
N ARG A 317 -2.25 35.67 -12.63
CA ARG A 317 -2.68 35.67 -14.04
C ARG A 317 -3.02 37.09 -14.52
N GLU A 318 -3.72 37.90 -13.72
CA GLU A 318 -3.97 39.33 -14.02
C GLU A 318 -2.68 40.16 -14.11
N LYS A 319 -1.57 39.68 -13.54
CA LYS A 319 -0.23 40.28 -13.64
C LYS A 319 0.62 39.66 -14.74
N GLU A 320 0.02 38.89 -15.64
CA GLU A 320 0.71 38.21 -16.75
C GLU A 320 1.78 37.19 -16.25
N ILE A 321 1.55 36.59 -15.08
CA ILE A 321 2.38 35.53 -14.51
C ILE A 321 1.55 34.22 -14.49
N PRO A 322 1.52 33.47 -15.61
CA PRO A 322 0.73 32.24 -15.69
C PRO A 322 1.43 31.10 -14.96
N LEU A 323 0.79 30.54 -13.93
CA LEU A 323 1.36 29.43 -13.14
C LEU A 323 0.90 28.03 -13.57
N LEU A 324 -0.19 27.92 -14.34
CA LEU A 324 -0.84 26.65 -14.66
C LEU A 324 -1.22 26.52 -16.15
N GLU A 325 -0.77 27.44 -17.00
CA GLU A 325 -1.05 27.38 -18.45
C GLU A 325 -0.27 26.25 -19.12
N ASP A 326 1.00 26.07 -18.74
CA ASP A 326 1.82 24.94 -19.17
C ASP A 326 2.04 23.96 -18.02
N LEU A 327 1.35 22.82 -18.07
CA LEU A 327 1.53 21.76 -17.08
C LEU A 327 2.88 21.06 -17.21
N GLU A 328 3.61 21.23 -18.31
CA GLU A 328 4.96 20.69 -18.46
C GLU A 328 5.95 21.38 -17.51
N ASP A 329 5.71 22.64 -17.15
CA ASP A 329 6.49 23.42 -16.18
C ASP A 329 6.16 23.10 -14.72
N VAL A 330 5.01 22.46 -14.50
CA VAL A 330 4.47 22.10 -13.19
C VAL A 330 4.96 20.72 -12.78
N GLU A 331 5.80 20.66 -11.74
CA GLU A 331 6.24 19.39 -11.16
C GLU A 331 5.09 18.65 -10.48
N CYS A 332 4.29 19.38 -9.69
CA CYS A 332 3.04 18.88 -9.11
C CYS A 332 2.14 20.00 -8.58
N ILE A 333 0.86 19.70 -8.43
CA ILE A 333 -0.10 20.53 -7.67
C ILE A 333 -0.55 19.79 -6.41
N GLY A 334 -0.64 20.50 -5.29
CA GLY A 334 -1.20 19.99 -4.05
C GLY A 334 -2.69 20.29 -3.95
N LEU A 335 -3.49 19.25 -3.73
CA LEU A 335 -4.93 19.32 -3.53
C LEU A 335 -5.28 18.95 -2.09
N ALA A 336 -6.08 19.78 -1.44
CA ALA A 336 -6.76 19.43 -0.20
C ALA A 336 -8.11 18.76 -0.53
N TYR A 337 -8.22 17.48 -0.19
CA TYR A 337 -9.44 16.70 -0.27
C TYR A 337 -10.12 16.61 1.09
N ASP A 338 -11.33 17.13 1.19
CA ASP A 338 -12.11 17.17 2.40
C ASP A 338 -13.06 15.99 2.52
N ARG A 339 -12.92 15.30 3.64
CA ARG A 339 -13.88 14.30 4.09
C ARG A 339 -14.77 14.90 5.18
N ILE A 340 -16.06 14.82 4.95
CA ILE A 340 -17.09 15.20 5.92
C ILE A 340 -17.47 13.94 6.70
N VAL A 341 -17.25 13.96 8.02
CA VAL A 341 -17.66 12.86 8.92
C VAL A 341 -18.52 13.46 10.03
N GLY A 342 -19.84 13.32 9.88
CA GLY A 342 -20.80 14.08 10.68
C GLY A 342 -20.60 15.57 10.44
N GLU A 343 -20.40 16.34 11.50
CA GLU A 343 -20.16 17.79 11.44
C GLU A 343 -18.68 18.17 11.26
N LYS A 344 -17.76 17.19 11.30
CA LYS A 344 -16.31 17.47 11.24
C LYS A 344 -15.79 17.38 9.81
N LYS A 345 -15.21 18.48 9.32
CA LYS A 345 -14.44 18.55 8.08
C LYS A 345 -12.97 18.20 8.37
N ARG A 346 -12.43 17.20 7.67
CA ARG A 346 -11.01 16.82 7.76
C ARG A 346 -10.38 16.81 6.38
N SER A 347 -9.37 17.66 6.20
CA SER A 347 -8.64 17.83 4.94
C SER A 347 -7.43 16.90 4.87
N TYR A 348 -7.24 16.29 3.70
CA TYR A 348 -6.13 15.41 3.36
C TYR A 348 -5.42 15.94 2.13
N ILE A 349 -4.09 16.02 2.15
CA ILE A 349 -3.31 16.56 1.03
C ILE A 349 -2.87 15.43 0.11
N PHE A 350 -3.11 15.62 -1.18
CA PHE A 350 -2.65 14.80 -2.29
C PHE A 350 -1.88 15.67 -3.27
N LYS A 351 -0.71 15.25 -3.72
CA LYS A 351 0.07 15.95 -4.74
C LYS A 351 -0.10 15.23 -6.07
N LEU A 352 -0.70 15.90 -7.06
CA LEU A 352 -0.88 15.38 -8.42
C LEU A 352 0.27 15.83 -9.32
N ARG A 353 0.83 14.88 -10.07
CA ARG A 353 1.77 15.11 -11.17
C ARG A 353 1.10 14.70 -12.48
N PHE A 354 1.26 15.53 -13.50
CA PHE A 354 0.71 15.31 -14.83
C PHE A 354 1.86 15.00 -15.79
N GLU A 355 1.96 13.75 -16.24
CA GLU A 355 3.00 13.31 -17.17
C GLU A 355 2.41 13.30 -18.58
N PRO A 356 2.81 14.23 -19.48
CA PRO A 356 2.20 14.40 -20.80
C PRO A 356 2.60 13.27 -21.76
N ILE A 357 1.62 12.69 -22.47
CA ILE A 357 1.82 11.63 -23.45
C ILE A 357 0.82 11.75 -24.58
N ALA A 358 1.30 12.03 -25.80
CA ALA A 358 0.52 12.01 -27.04
C ALA A 358 -0.86 12.71 -26.93
N GLY A 359 -0.89 13.91 -26.32
CA GLY A 359 -2.13 14.69 -26.13
C GLY A 359 -3.01 14.26 -24.95
N GLN A 360 -2.54 13.34 -24.12
CA GLN A 360 -3.17 12.89 -22.87
C GLN A 360 -2.19 13.05 -21.70
N TYR A 361 -2.62 12.67 -20.51
CA TYR A 361 -1.80 12.67 -19.30
C TYR A 361 -1.88 11.34 -18.57
N PHE A 362 -0.74 10.87 -18.06
CA PHE A 362 -0.75 10.02 -16.87
C PHE A 362 -0.82 10.90 -15.65
N VAL A 363 -1.84 10.71 -14.82
CA VAL A 363 -2.02 11.48 -13.59
C VAL A 363 -1.56 10.62 -12.43
N ARG A 364 -0.39 10.96 -11.88
CA ARG A 364 0.14 10.27 -10.70
C ARG A 364 -0.10 11.10 -9.45
N TYR A 365 -0.31 10.45 -8.32
CA TYR A 365 -0.44 11.16 -7.06
C TYR A 365 0.44 10.60 -5.95
N SER A 366 0.95 11.48 -5.10
CA SER A 366 1.59 11.10 -3.84
C SER A 366 0.81 11.70 -2.67
N CYS A 367 0.90 11.06 -1.51
CA CYS A 367 0.29 11.56 -0.28
C CYS A 367 1.10 11.10 0.92
N GLY A 368 0.84 11.71 2.09
CA GLY A 368 1.39 11.21 3.35
C GLY A 368 0.87 9.81 3.68
N ARG A 369 1.17 9.32 4.89
CA ARG A 369 0.66 8.03 5.40
C ARG A 369 -0.86 8.09 5.63
N LEU A 370 -1.63 7.90 4.57
CA LEU A 370 -3.10 7.86 4.55
C LEU A 370 -3.59 6.42 4.42
N SER A 371 -4.77 6.11 4.99
CA SER A 371 -5.35 4.78 4.83
C SER A 371 -5.82 4.57 3.38
N ARG A 372 -5.82 3.30 2.93
CA ARG A 372 -6.33 2.91 1.61
C ARG A 372 -7.76 3.36 1.38
N THR A 373 -8.62 3.33 2.41
CA THR A 373 -9.98 3.84 2.31
C THR A 373 -10.03 5.30 1.86
N ILE A 374 -9.17 6.17 2.41
CA ILE A 374 -9.12 7.59 2.03
C ILE A 374 -8.56 7.74 0.61
N ARG A 375 -7.50 7.01 0.27
CA ARG A 375 -6.92 7.01 -1.08
C ARG A 375 -7.93 6.58 -2.15
N ASN A 376 -8.62 5.46 -1.93
CA ASN A 376 -9.65 4.96 -2.85
C ASN A 376 -10.83 5.93 -2.96
N GLN A 377 -11.22 6.59 -1.85
CA GLN A 377 -12.26 7.62 -1.90
C GLN A 377 -11.85 8.82 -2.74
N PHE A 378 -10.59 9.28 -2.62
CA PHE A 378 -10.05 10.37 -3.42
C PHE A 378 -9.96 9.99 -4.91
N GLU A 379 -9.40 8.83 -5.24
CA GLU A 379 -9.31 8.34 -6.61
C GLU A 379 -10.67 8.20 -7.26
N ARG A 380 -11.63 7.59 -6.55
CA ARG A 380 -13.00 7.46 -7.03
C ARG A 380 -13.66 8.82 -7.22
N TYR A 381 -13.41 9.77 -6.30
CA TYR A 381 -13.93 11.13 -6.41
C TYR A 381 -13.42 11.81 -7.69
N LEU A 382 -12.12 11.71 -7.98
CA LEU A 382 -11.54 12.28 -9.19
C LEU A 382 -12.10 11.64 -10.47
N ARG A 383 -12.26 10.31 -10.47
CA ARG A 383 -12.81 9.58 -11.61
C ARG A 383 -14.27 9.91 -11.86
N GLU A 384 -15.11 9.88 -10.83
CA GLU A 384 -16.56 10.06 -10.98
C GLU A 384 -16.96 11.51 -11.28
N ASN A 385 -16.26 12.50 -10.72
CA ASN A 385 -16.64 13.91 -10.86
C ASN A 385 -15.88 14.64 -12.00
N TYR A 386 -14.67 14.19 -12.34
CA TYR A 386 -13.82 14.88 -13.31
C TYR A 386 -13.27 13.96 -14.41
N ASN A 387 -13.59 12.66 -14.40
CA ASN A 387 -13.02 11.69 -15.33
C ASN A 387 -11.47 11.65 -15.30
N VAL A 388 -10.89 11.93 -14.14
CA VAL A 388 -9.44 11.91 -13.92
C VAL A 388 -9.03 10.59 -13.29
N ASN A 389 -8.22 9.81 -14.02
CA ASN A 389 -7.67 8.54 -13.56
C ASN A 389 -6.35 8.77 -12.82
N ALA A 390 -6.43 9.05 -11.53
CA ALA A 390 -5.26 9.25 -10.68
C ALA A 390 -4.72 7.93 -10.11
N ILE A 391 -3.42 7.68 -10.27
CA ILE A 391 -2.73 6.46 -9.84
C ILE A 391 -1.68 6.81 -8.79
N PRO A 392 -1.54 6.05 -7.69
CA PRO A 392 -0.51 6.34 -6.69
C PRO A 392 0.91 6.22 -7.28
N THR A 393 1.79 7.15 -6.93
CA THR A 393 3.24 6.97 -7.03
C THR A 393 3.69 6.19 -5.80
N THR A 394 4.30 5.03 -6.02
CA THR A 394 5.07 4.34 -4.98
C THR A 394 6.51 4.81 -5.07
N GLY A 395 6.94 5.54 -4.03
CA GLY A 395 8.34 5.92 -3.79
C GLY A 395 8.97 5.02 -2.74
#